data_AF-U6GJY8-F1
#
_entry.id   AF-U6GJY8-F1
#
_cell.length_a   1.000
_cell.length_b   1.000
_cell.length_c   1.000
_cell.angle_alpha   90.00
_cell.angle_beta   90.00
_cell.angle_gamma   90.00
#
_symmetry.space_group_name_H-M   'P 1'
#
loop_
_entity.id
_entity.type
_entity.pdbx_description
1 polymer ?
#
loop_
_entity_poly.entity_id
_entity_poly.type
_entity_poly.pdbx_seq_one_letter_code
_entity_poly.pdbx_strand_id
1 'polypeptide(L)'
;MLNYYWPSKYDIPSFHLDQYLQMQALRYAPKKTHPSLVSLSGLMRLLATKKNIICRLLQQLDAELLKENPTLQDLHALYRSLFPDDPLSGVAPQDKTWRWTDKMKPQTLLGLLELSAKLRGTTQTEFNRILREASECS
;
A
#
# COMPACT_ATOMS: atom_id res chain seq x y z
N MET A 1 -31.26 -18.45 -14.24
CA MET A 1 -30.37 -17.44 -14.84
C MET A 1 -31.24 -16.35 -15.42
N LEU A 2 -31.16 -15.11 -14.92
CA LEU A 2 -31.83 -13.97 -15.54
C LEU A 2 -30.87 -13.35 -16.56
N ASN A 3 -31.20 -13.53 -17.84
CA ASN A 3 -30.47 -12.92 -18.95
C ASN A 3 -30.84 -11.43 -19.01
N TYR A 4 -29.90 -10.56 -18.68
CA TYR A 4 -30.05 -9.11 -18.83
C TYR A 4 -30.04 -8.77 -20.32
N TYR A 5 -31.22 -8.52 -20.88
CA TYR A 5 -31.40 -8.06 -22.25
C TYR A 5 -30.97 -6.59 -22.37
N TRP A 6 -30.10 -6.28 -23.33
CA TRP A 6 -29.76 -4.91 -23.72
C TRP A 6 -30.73 -4.49 -24.83
N PRO A 7 -31.56 -3.45 -24.66
CA PRO A 7 -32.58 -3.13 -25.66
C PRO A 7 -31.90 -2.61 -26.94
N SER A 8 -32.31 -3.18 -28.06
CA SER A 8 -31.91 -2.70 -29.38
C SER A 8 -32.48 -1.29 -29.61
N LYS A 9 -31.81 -0.52 -30.47
CA LYS A 9 -32.01 0.93 -30.73
C LYS A 9 -33.46 1.36 -31.08
N TYR A 10 -34.38 0.42 -31.35
CA TYR A 10 -35.75 0.69 -31.79
C TYR A 10 -36.83 0.08 -30.90
N ASP A 11 -36.45 -0.58 -29.80
CA ASP A 11 -37.41 -1.08 -28.83
C ASP A 11 -37.51 -0.02 -27.74
N ILE A 12 -38.51 0.86 -27.82
CA ILE A 12 -38.82 1.79 -26.73
C ILE A 12 -39.47 0.91 -25.66
N PRO A 13 -38.77 0.53 -24.57
CA PRO A 13 -39.41 -0.28 -23.54
C PRO A 13 -40.60 0.53 -23.03
N SER A 14 -41.76 -0.12 -22.94
CA SER A 14 -42.91 0.46 -22.23
C SER A 14 -42.40 0.89 -20.85
N PHE A 15 -42.31 2.20 -20.64
CA PHE A 15 -41.75 2.74 -19.42
C PHE A 15 -42.73 2.46 -18.28
N HIS A 16 -42.47 1.40 -17.53
CA HIS A 16 -43.23 1.08 -16.34
C HIS A 16 -42.63 1.86 -15.16
N LEU A 17 -43.34 2.90 -14.74
CA LEU A 17 -42.94 3.75 -13.62
C LEU A 17 -42.62 2.93 -12.37
N ASP A 18 -43.38 1.87 -12.11
CA ASP A 18 -43.17 0.98 -10.97
C ASP A 18 -41.82 0.27 -11.02
N GLN A 19 -41.41 -0.23 -12.19
CA GLN A 19 -40.10 -0.88 -12.38
C GLN A 19 -38.96 0.14 -12.24
N TYR A 20 -39.15 1.36 -12.76
CA TYR A 20 -38.20 2.45 -12.56
C TYR A 20 -38.03 2.78 -11.08
N LEU A 21 -39.13 2.97 -10.34
CA LEU A 21 -39.11 3.26 -8.92
C LEU A 21 -38.48 2.12 -8.10
N GLN A 22 -38.75 0.87 -8.45
CA GLN A 22 -38.11 -0.30 -7.83
C GLN A 22 -36.60 -0.33 -8.07
N MET A 23 -36.15 -0.04 -9.30
CA MET A 23 -34.71 0.05 -9.59
C MET A 23 -34.05 1.20 -8.83
N GLN A 24 -34.72 2.35 -8.70
CA GLN A 24 -34.22 3.46 -7.88
C GLN A 24 -34.13 3.04 -6.41
N ALA A 25 -35.17 2.41 -5.87
CA ALA A 25 -35.17 1.92 -4.49
C ALA A 25 -34.02 0.91 -4.24
N LEU A 26 -33.77 -0.02 -5.17
CA LEU A 26 -32.64 -0.96 -5.07
C LEU A 26 -31.26 -0.29 -5.15
N ARG A 27 -31.13 0.82 -5.89
CA ARG A 27 -29.87 1.59 -5.95
C ARG A 27 -29.55 2.27 -4.63
N TYR A 28 -30.57 2.81 -3.96
CA TYR A 28 -30.47 3.51 -2.67
C TYR A 28 -30.60 2.60 -1.46
N ALA A 29 -30.95 1.33 -1.65
CA ALA A 29 -30.98 0.34 -0.58
C ALA A 29 -29.59 0.25 0.09
N PRO A 30 -29.53 0.09 1.42
CA PRO A 30 -28.28 0.01 2.15
C PRO A 30 -27.46 -1.18 1.66
N LYS A 31 -26.34 -0.90 1.00
CA LYS A 31 -25.42 -1.92 0.51
C LYS A 31 -24.51 -2.34 1.66
N LYS A 32 -24.22 -3.64 1.76
CA LYS A 32 -23.17 -4.11 2.66
C LYS A 32 -21.85 -3.50 2.19
N THR A 33 -21.15 -2.83 3.10
CA THR A 33 -19.81 -2.28 2.83
C THR A 33 -18.90 -3.41 2.39
N HIS A 34 -18.28 -3.26 1.22
CA HIS A 34 -17.33 -4.26 0.74
C HIS A 34 -16.12 -4.34 1.70
N PRO A 35 -15.61 -5.53 2.04
CA PRO A 35 -14.51 -5.67 3.01
C PRO A 35 -13.24 -4.89 2.61
N SER A 36 -12.98 -4.73 1.31
CA SER A 36 -11.85 -3.92 0.84
C SER A 36 -11.93 -2.45 1.25
N LEU A 37 -13.13 -1.86 1.36
CA LEU A 37 -13.30 -0.49 1.83
C LEU A 37 -12.97 -0.37 3.31
N VAL A 38 -13.30 -1.39 4.10
CA VAL A 38 -12.92 -1.47 5.52
C VAL A 38 -11.40 -1.55 5.63
N SER A 39 -10.75 -2.44 4.86
CA SER A 39 -9.29 -2.55 4.83
C SER A 39 -8.62 -1.24 4.40
N LEU A 40 -9.15 -0.58 3.36
CA LEU A 40 -8.64 0.71 2.87
C LEU A 40 -8.76 1.79 3.96
N SER A 41 -9.90 1.88 4.64
CA SER A 41 -10.08 2.84 5.75
C SER A 41 -9.09 2.61 6.89
N GLY A 42 -8.78 1.34 7.20
CA GLY A 42 -7.76 0.97 8.17
C GLY A 42 -6.37 1.39 7.73
N LEU A 43 -6.02 1.19 6.45
CA LEU A 43 -4.76 1.62 5.86
C LEU A 43 -4.60 3.14 5.88
N MET A 44 -5.63 3.89 5.49
CA MET A 44 -5.63 5.36 5.54
C MET A 44 -5.40 5.86 6.97
N ARG A 45 -6.07 5.23 7.95
CA ARG A 45 -5.87 5.56 9.38
C ARG A 45 -4.46 5.23 9.86
N LEU A 46 -3.90 4.10 9.45
CA LEU A 46 -2.53 3.71 9.79
C LEU A 46 -1.53 4.71 9.18
N LEU A 47 -1.73 5.10 7.93
CA LEU A 47 -0.91 6.09 7.26
C LEU A 47 -0.99 7.47 7.93
N ALA A 48 -2.20 7.87 8.35
CA ALA A 48 -2.41 9.08 9.14
C ALA A 48 -1.63 9.06 10.47
N THR A 49 -1.74 7.98 11.23
CA THR A 49 -1.03 7.85 12.52
C THR A 49 0.49 7.76 12.38
N LYS A 50 0.99 7.19 11.28
CA LYS A 50 2.43 7.01 11.03
C LYS A 50 3.01 7.99 10.01
N LYS A 51 2.33 9.12 9.76
CA LYS A 51 2.70 10.13 8.75
C LYS A 51 4.20 10.44 8.75
N ASN A 52 4.74 10.82 9.91
CA ASN A 52 6.13 11.26 10.03
C ASN A 52 7.14 10.13 9.73
N ILE A 53 6.82 8.89 10.09
CA ILE A 53 7.69 7.74 9.82
C ILE A 53 7.68 7.43 8.32
N ILE A 54 6.52 7.44 7.71
CA ILE A 54 6.36 7.18 6.27
C ILE A 54 7.01 8.28 5.44
N CYS A 55 6.88 9.54 5.87
CA CYS A 55 7.55 10.67 5.25
C CYS A 55 9.08 10.50 5.28
N ARG A 56 9.66 10.14 6.44
CA ARG A 56 11.09 9.84 6.54
C ARG A 56 11.52 8.66 5.68
N LEU A 57 10.72 7.60 5.63
CA LEU A 57 11.00 6.45 4.77
C LEU A 57 11.03 6.87 3.30
N LEU A 58 10.04 7.65 2.84
CA LEU A 58 10.00 8.15 1.47
C LEU A 58 11.18 9.08 1.15
N GLN A 59 11.65 9.86 2.13
CA GLN A 59 12.83 10.71 2.00
C GLN A 59 14.15 9.93 1.90
N GLN A 60 14.19 8.73 2.44
CA GLN A 60 15.37 7.85 2.43
C GLN A 60 15.46 6.97 1.17
N LEU A 61 14.41 6.95 0.34
CA LEU A 61 14.36 6.11 -0.86
C LEU A 61 15.10 6.75 -2.03
N ASP A 62 15.89 5.95 -2.73
CA ASP A 62 16.46 6.33 -4.01
C ASP A 62 15.36 6.49 -5.08
N ALA A 63 15.53 7.49 -5.95
CA ALA A 63 14.58 7.74 -7.04
C ALA A 63 14.48 6.57 -8.03
N GLU A 64 15.56 5.81 -8.22
CA GLU A 64 15.56 4.59 -9.04
C GLU A 64 14.72 3.49 -8.38
N LEU A 65 14.89 3.27 -7.07
CA LEU A 65 14.17 2.24 -6.33
C LEU A 65 12.66 2.55 -6.23
N LEU A 66 12.31 3.83 -6.11
CA LEU A 66 10.92 4.28 -6.18
C LEU A 66 10.31 4.03 -7.58
N LYS A 67 11.08 4.19 -8.65
CA LYS A 67 10.62 3.93 -10.03
C LYS A 67 10.48 2.43 -10.34
N GLU A 68 11.31 1.60 -9.75
CA GLU A 68 11.27 0.15 -9.98
C GLU A 68 10.16 -0.55 -9.18
N ASN A 69 9.83 -0.05 -8.00
CA ASN A 69 8.91 -0.75 -7.10
C ASN A 69 7.48 -0.17 -7.12
N PRO A 70 6.49 -0.89 -7.68
CA PRO A 70 5.11 -0.40 -7.78
C PRO A 70 4.45 -0.20 -6.41
N THR A 71 4.80 -0.99 -5.39
CA THR A 71 4.20 -0.84 -4.06
C THR A 71 4.63 0.44 -3.36
N LEU A 72 5.86 0.92 -3.62
CA LEU A 72 6.35 2.20 -3.09
C LEU A 72 5.72 3.38 -3.85
N GLN A 73 5.44 3.20 -5.14
CA GLN A 73 4.68 4.18 -5.92
C GLN A 73 3.25 4.32 -5.39
N ASP A 74 2.58 3.20 -5.12
CA ASP A 74 1.24 3.18 -4.54
C ASP A 74 1.24 3.85 -3.14
N LEU A 75 2.26 3.57 -2.31
CA LEU A 75 2.42 4.21 -1.01
C LEU A 75 2.61 5.73 -1.15
N HIS A 76 3.47 6.17 -2.08
CA HIS A 76 3.71 7.58 -2.34
C HIS A 76 2.45 8.29 -2.87
N ALA A 77 1.73 7.67 -3.81
CA ALA A 77 0.47 8.18 -4.34
C ALA A 77 -0.59 8.29 -3.24
N LEU A 78 -0.71 7.27 -2.38
CA LEU A 78 -1.62 7.29 -1.25
C LEU A 78 -1.27 8.40 -0.25
N TYR A 79 0.02 8.58 0.05
CA TYR A 79 0.50 9.67 0.92
C TYR A 79 0.11 11.04 0.34
N ARG A 80 0.38 11.28 -0.95
CA ARG A 80 0.02 12.54 -1.62
C ARG A 80 -1.49 12.77 -1.74
N SER A 81 -2.30 11.72 -1.77
CA SER A 81 -3.76 11.88 -1.75
C SER A 81 -4.30 12.33 -0.38
N LEU A 82 -3.58 12.01 0.70
CA LEU A 82 -3.99 12.27 2.07
C LEU A 82 -3.41 13.55 2.65
N PHE A 83 -2.24 13.97 2.17
CA PHE A 83 -1.54 15.14 2.67
C PHE A 83 -1.13 16.10 1.56
N PRO A 84 -1.19 17.42 1.83
CA PRO A 84 -0.75 18.43 0.87
C PRO A 84 0.78 18.49 0.74
N ASP A 85 1.51 17.96 1.72
CA ASP A 85 2.97 18.00 1.76
C ASP A 85 3.56 16.98 0.78
N ASP A 86 4.58 17.39 0.02
CA ASP A 86 5.36 16.47 -0.79
C ASP A 86 6.54 15.92 0.02
N PRO A 87 6.56 14.61 0.34
CA PRO A 87 7.63 14.01 1.12
C PRO A 87 8.99 14.11 0.41
N LEU A 88 9.01 14.25 -0.91
CA LEU A 88 10.24 14.30 -1.73
C LEU A 88 10.77 15.73 -1.94
N SER A 89 10.00 16.77 -1.59
CA SER A 89 10.31 18.18 -1.90
C SER A 89 11.47 18.81 -1.10
N GLY A 90 12.28 18.02 -0.41
CA GLY A 90 13.43 18.51 0.36
C GLY A 90 14.64 17.57 0.36
N VAL A 91 14.61 16.50 -0.45
CA VAL A 91 15.72 15.55 -0.54
C VAL A 91 16.70 16.09 -1.58
N ALA A 92 17.82 16.64 -1.12
CA ALA A 92 18.93 16.94 -2.01
C ALA A 92 19.43 15.61 -2.61
N PRO A 93 19.49 15.45 -3.94
CA PRO A 93 19.80 14.17 -4.61
C PRO A 93 21.25 13.67 -4.41
N GLN A 94 22.00 14.23 -3.45
CA GLN A 94 23.42 13.96 -3.27
C GLN A 94 23.80 13.31 -1.93
N ASP A 95 22.89 13.21 -0.95
CA ASP A 95 23.20 12.54 0.32
C ASP A 95 22.68 11.09 0.35
N LYS A 96 23.43 10.26 -0.37
CA LYS A 96 23.70 8.83 -0.13
C LYS A 96 22.56 7.83 -0.32
N THR A 97 22.74 7.01 -1.35
CA THR A 97 22.19 5.66 -1.53
C THR A 97 22.29 4.87 -0.23
N TRP A 98 21.18 4.76 0.51
CA TRP A 98 21.08 3.81 1.60
C TRP A 98 20.48 2.52 1.06
N ARG A 99 21.33 1.55 0.70
CA ARG A 99 20.92 0.17 0.89
C ARG A 99 21.23 -0.17 2.34
N TRP A 100 20.21 -0.59 3.08
CA TRP A 100 20.36 -1.13 4.43
C TRP A 100 21.42 -2.25 4.54
N THR A 101 21.78 -2.86 3.40
CA THR A 101 22.81 -3.88 3.24
C THR A 101 24.22 -3.35 3.06
N ASP A 102 24.43 -2.08 2.66
CA ASP A 102 25.74 -1.58 2.22
C ASP A 102 26.77 -1.47 3.35
N LYS A 103 26.32 -1.42 4.61
CA LYS A 103 27.19 -1.43 5.79
C LYS A 103 27.33 -2.81 6.45
N MET A 104 26.60 -3.82 5.98
CA MET A 104 26.64 -5.15 6.59
C MET A 104 27.73 -6.00 5.97
N LYS A 105 28.46 -6.74 6.83
CA LYS A 105 29.41 -7.74 6.34
C LYS A 105 28.63 -8.81 5.54
N PRO A 106 29.19 -9.32 4.43
CA PRO A 106 28.52 -10.30 3.59
C PRO A 106 28.13 -11.59 4.35
N GLN A 107 28.89 -11.95 5.38
CA GLN A 107 28.60 -13.06 6.29
C GLN A 107 27.30 -12.83 7.08
N THR A 108 27.05 -11.59 7.52
CA THR A 108 25.84 -11.19 8.24
C THR A 108 24.62 -11.23 7.32
N LEU A 109 24.78 -10.79 6.07
CA LEU A 109 23.72 -10.86 5.05
C LEU A 109 23.34 -12.31 4.72
N LEU A 110 24.33 -13.19 4.57
CA LEU A 110 24.09 -14.62 4.37
C LEU A 110 23.36 -15.24 5.57
N GLY A 111 23.77 -14.91 6.80
CA GLY A 111 23.08 -15.37 8.01
C GLY A 111 21.62 -14.91 8.08
N LEU A 112 21.34 -13.66 7.71
CA LEU A 112 19.97 -13.12 7.67
C LEU A 112 19.12 -13.79 6.57
N LEU A 113 19.70 -14.02 5.39
CA LEU A 113 19.01 -14.70 4.30
C LEU A 113 18.71 -16.15 4.66
N GLU A 114 19.66 -16.87 5.27
CA GLU A 114 19.45 -18.22 5.77
C GLU A 114 18.38 -18.29 6.87
N LEU A 115 18.38 -17.34 7.81
CA LEU A 115 17.34 -17.24 8.84
C LEU A 115 15.96 -16.97 8.24
N SER A 116 15.88 -16.06 7.26
CA SER A 116 14.63 -15.75 6.58
C SER A 116 14.10 -16.93 5.76
N ALA A 117 15.00 -17.68 5.11
CA ALA A 117 14.67 -18.87 4.34
C ALA A 117 14.26 -20.05 5.24
N LYS A 118 14.83 -20.14 6.45
CA LYS A 118 14.54 -21.21 7.42
C LYS A 118 13.19 -21.02 8.15
N LEU A 119 12.55 -19.84 8.12
CA LEU A 119 11.46 -19.55 9.07
C LEU A 119 10.16 -19.00 8.44
N ARG A 120 9.23 -19.93 8.20
CA ARG A 120 7.81 -19.76 8.49
C ARG A 120 7.60 -19.94 10.00
N GLY A 121 7.38 -18.85 10.72
CA GLY A 121 6.84 -18.87 12.09
C GLY A 121 7.89 -18.67 13.18
N THR A 122 7.71 -17.58 13.95
CA THR A 122 8.28 -17.30 15.29
C THR A 122 9.80 -17.06 15.42
N THR A 123 10.31 -15.91 14.95
CA THR A 123 11.70 -15.45 15.23
C THR A 123 11.89 -13.93 15.16
N GLN A 124 10.96 -13.14 15.71
CA GLN A 124 11.18 -11.68 15.78
C GLN A 124 12.33 -11.29 16.73
N THR A 125 12.64 -12.11 17.74
CA THR A 125 13.64 -11.82 18.77
C THR A 125 15.08 -11.99 18.27
N GLU A 126 15.38 -13.08 17.56
CA GLU A 126 16.73 -13.34 17.01
C GLU A 126 17.07 -12.39 15.86
N PHE A 127 16.09 -12.10 15.00
CA PHE A 127 16.23 -11.10 13.94
C PHE A 127 16.59 -9.71 14.51
N ASN A 128 15.85 -9.27 15.54
CA ASN A 128 16.12 -7.99 16.19
C ASN A 128 17.47 -7.97 16.93
N ARG A 129 17.95 -9.11 17.44
CA ARG A 129 19.27 -9.21 18.08
C ARG A 129 20.40 -9.04 17.07
N ILE A 130 20.33 -9.75 15.94
CA ILE A 130 21.34 -9.68 14.87
C ILE A 130 21.36 -8.27 14.24
N LEU A 131 20.20 -7.63 14.09
CA LEU A 131 20.12 -6.25 13.64
C LEU A 131 20.79 -5.26 14.61
N ARG A 132 20.65 -5.46 15.93
CA ARG A 132 21.33 -4.64 16.93
C ARG A 132 22.85 -4.83 16.88
N GLU A 133 23.31 -6.08 16.87
CA GLU A 133 24.74 -6.41 16.77
C GLU A 133 25.39 -5.83 15.49
N ALA A 134 24.66 -5.83 14.37
CA ALA A 134 25.11 -5.23 13.12
C ALA A 134 25.13 -3.69 13.15
N SER A 135 24.28 -3.06 13.97
CA SER A 135 24.25 -1.59 14.13
C SER A 135 25.33 -1.06 15.09
N GLU A 136 25.81 -1.90 16.02
CA GLU A 136 26.83 -1.56 17.01
C GLU A 136 28.27 -1.80 16.50
N CYS A 137 28.44 -2.56 15.42
CA CYS A 137 29.71 -2.67 14.69
C CYS A 137 29.94 -1.46 13.78
N SER A 138 30.13 -0.28 14.38
CA SER A 138 30.56 0.95 13.72
C SER A 138 32.00 1.30 14.07
#